data_AF-A0A6L6TI95-F1
#
_entry.id   AF-A0A6L6TI95-F1
#
_cell.length_a   1.000
_cell.length_b   1.000
_cell.length_c   1.000
_cell.angle_alpha   90.00
_cell.angle_beta   90.00
_cell.angle_gamma   90.00
#
_symmetry.space_group_name_H-M   'P 1'
#
loop_
_entity.id
_entity.type
_entity.pdbx_description
1 polymer ?
#
loop_
_entity_poly.entity_id
_entity_poly.type
_entity_poly.pdbx_seq_one_letter_code
_entity_poly.pdbx_strand_id
1 'polypeptide(L)'
;MADLQALLIFCEGPHDAAFTRLTLEKAFNYERQTLRFSEFPYPFSSIFKKSAQDHVADDLRLDMAKKFFLPDHVLRKDEKLVLIFNYGGSNRKASVTPFLEKLFVLNNVGQAFSTGSKASKISYLFMADADSIGSQRTLAKISKDFAFISDSPWISETWNNVVNTCGYDQGAEENIYAYIWRHSTQDKGTLESVIEECLDLTPFLAVVDERFQWSTEHDDSERASAEQAKRVKAAVSLMGQRAKPGSSMSVIVDQGGLLGTECLHSSQSVRALIDFLTPLA
;
A
#
# COMPACT_ATOMS: atom_id res chain seq x y z
N MET A 1 8.52 27.29 -11.54
CA MET A 1 8.94 26.13 -10.72
C MET A 1 8.12 24.96 -11.19
N ALA A 2 8.73 23.81 -11.45
CA ALA A 2 7.96 22.63 -11.85
C ALA A 2 7.07 22.20 -10.66
N ASP A 3 5.81 21.95 -10.97
CA ASP A 3 4.78 21.61 -9.99
C ASP A 3 4.89 20.12 -9.66
N LEU A 4 5.44 19.81 -8.49
CA LEU A 4 5.64 18.43 -8.05
C LEU A 4 4.29 17.76 -7.74
N GLN A 5 4.09 16.57 -8.28
CA GLN A 5 2.91 15.74 -8.01
C GLN A 5 3.27 14.68 -6.97
N ALA A 6 2.40 14.50 -5.97
CA ALA A 6 2.58 13.50 -4.94
C ALA A 6 1.50 12.42 -5.04
N LEU A 7 1.90 11.15 -4.99
CA LEU A 7 1.00 10.01 -4.84
C LEU A 7 1.23 9.37 -3.46
N LEU A 8 0.21 9.41 -2.63
CA LEU A 8 0.19 8.75 -1.33
C LEU A 8 -0.46 7.38 -1.47
N ILE A 9 0.28 6.30 -1.24
CA ILE A 9 -0.22 4.94 -1.33
C ILE A 9 -0.34 4.37 0.09
N PHE A 10 -1.54 3.92 0.47
CA PHE A 10 -1.83 3.32 1.77
C PHE A 10 -2.07 1.82 1.61
N CYS A 11 -1.16 1.03 2.14
CA CYS A 11 -1.15 -0.43 2.08
C CYS A 11 -1.45 -1.04 3.46
N GLU A 12 -2.08 -2.21 3.49
CA GLU A 12 -2.41 -2.89 4.75
C GLU A 12 -1.18 -3.36 5.52
N GLY A 13 -0.31 -4.12 4.85
CA GLY A 13 0.87 -4.70 5.44
C GLY A 13 2.18 -4.20 4.83
N PRO A 14 3.32 -4.50 5.48
CA PRO A 14 4.64 -4.23 4.93
C PRO A 14 4.96 -4.99 3.64
N HIS A 15 4.31 -6.13 3.39
CA HIS A 15 4.52 -6.94 2.18
C HIS A 15 3.78 -6.35 0.99
N ASP A 16 2.58 -5.80 1.19
CA ASP A 16 1.89 -4.95 0.22
C ASP A 16 2.74 -3.75 -0.19
N ALA A 17 3.25 -2.99 0.78
CA ALA A 17 4.10 -1.84 0.51
C ALA A 17 5.35 -2.25 -0.29
N ALA A 18 5.99 -3.36 0.08
CA ALA A 18 7.15 -3.91 -0.62
C ALA A 18 6.84 -4.34 -2.06
N PHE A 19 5.69 -4.99 -2.29
CA PHE A 19 5.26 -5.42 -3.61
C PHE A 19 4.92 -4.21 -4.50
N THR A 20 4.15 -3.25 -4.00
CA THR A 20 3.81 -2.03 -4.74
C THR A 20 5.05 -1.24 -5.11
N ARG A 21 6.00 -1.07 -4.18
CA ARG A 21 7.30 -0.44 -4.45
C ARG A 21 8.03 -1.18 -5.57
N LEU A 22 8.11 -2.51 -5.51
CA LEU A 22 8.77 -3.31 -6.53
C LEU A 22 8.12 -3.13 -7.91
N THR A 23 6.79 -3.15 -7.98
CA THR A 23 6.05 -2.90 -9.22
C THR A 23 6.38 -1.52 -9.80
N LEU A 24 6.40 -0.47 -8.97
CA LEU A 24 6.74 0.89 -9.41
C LEU A 24 8.18 1.00 -9.94
N GLU A 25 9.14 0.35 -9.29
CA GLU A 25 10.53 0.30 -9.77
C GLU A 25 10.66 -0.47 -11.09
N LYS A 26 10.04 -1.65 -11.18
CA LYS A 26 10.25 -2.58 -12.29
C LYS A 26 9.44 -2.24 -13.54
N ALA A 27 8.20 -1.78 -13.37
CA ALA A 27 7.32 -1.46 -14.49
C ALA A 27 7.43 0.01 -14.93
N PHE A 28 7.77 0.92 -14.00
CA PHE A 28 7.74 2.36 -14.28
C PHE A 28 9.08 3.07 -14.07
N ASN A 29 10.15 2.36 -13.68
CA ASN A 29 11.49 2.92 -13.45
C ASN A 29 11.52 4.04 -12.39
N TYR A 30 10.71 3.90 -11.34
CA TYR A 30 10.85 4.75 -10.15
C TYR A 30 12.16 4.45 -9.42
N GLU A 31 12.77 5.48 -8.82
CA GLU A 31 13.99 5.33 -8.03
C GLU A 31 13.72 5.56 -6.54
N ARG A 32 14.34 4.75 -5.67
CA ARG A 32 14.28 4.96 -4.22
C ARG A 32 14.98 6.25 -3.85
N GLN A 33 14.37 7.01 -2.96
CA GLN A 33 14.95 8.23 -2.41
C GLN A 33 15.17 8.10 -0.91
N THR A 34 16.30 8.61 -0.44
CA THR A 34 16.58 8.74 1.00
C THR A 34 16.56 10.22 1.35
N LEU A 35 15.37 10.76 1.58
CA LEU A 35 15.17 12.18 1.90
C LEU A 35 15.17 12.40 3.41
N ARG A 36 15.85 13.45 3.86
CA ARG A 36 15.67 14.04 5.20
C ARG A 36 14.32 14.72 5.27
N PHE A 37 13.74 14.86 6.47
CA PHE A 37 12.46 15.54 6.65
C PHE A 37 12.42 16.97 6.09
N SER A 38 13.54 17.68 6.03
CA SER A 38 13.62 19.02 5.41
C SER A 38 13.62 19.03 3.88
N GLU A 39 13.93 17.91 3.25
CA GLU A 39 14.06 17.78 1.78
C GLU A 39 12.73 17.39 1.13
N PHE A 40 11.75 16.93 1.91
CA PHE A 40 10.40 16.71 1.41
C PHE A 40 9.74 18.03 1.01
N PRO A 41 8.92 18.02 -0.05
CA PRO A 41 8.13 19.20 -0.41
C PRO A 41 7.12 19.50 0.69
N TYR A 42 6.72 20.76 0.80
CA TYR A 42 5.55 21.13 1.60
C TYR A 42 4.30 20.47 0.99
N PRO A 43 3.36 19.93 1.80
CA PRO A 43 3.26 19.99 3.27
C PRO A 43 3.99 18.87 4.04
N PHE A 44 4.51 17.84 3.36
CA PHE A 44 5.05 16.64 4.01
C PHE A 44 6.24 16.94 4.93
N SER A 45 7.14 17.84 4.54
CA SER A 45 8.27 18.23 5.40
C SER A 45 7.82 18.79 6.76
N SER A 46 6.75 19.59 6.78
CA SER A 46 6.18 20.13 8.01
C SER A 46 5.52 19.05 8.86
N ILE A 47 4.77 18.14 8.24
CA ILE A 47 4.12 17.02 8.94
C ILE A 47 5.16 16.12 9.59
N PHE A 48 6.18 15.70 8.84
CA PHE A 48 7.20 14.78 9.34
C PHE A 48 8.09 15.41 10.40
N LYS A 49 8.49 16.69 10.24
CA LYS A 49 9.23 17.42 11.29
C LYS A 49 8.43 17.52 12.58
N LYS A 50 7.15 17.90 12.50
CA LYS A 50 6.29 18.03 13.69
C LYS A 50 6.10 16.68 14.36
N SER A 51 5.77 15.65 13.59
CA SER A 51 5.66 14.29 14.12
C SER A 51 6.94 13.89 14.86
N ALA A 52 8.12 14.06 14.24
CA ALA A 52 9.43 13.80 14.86
C ALA A 52 9.64 14.53 16.19
N GLN A 53 9.29 15.82 16.25
CA GLN A 53 9.40 16.63 17.47
C GLN A 53 8.46 16.16 18.57
N ASP A 54 7.19 15.89 18.25
CA ASP A 54 6.18 15.43 19.20
C ASP A 54 6.62 14.11 19.86
N HIS A 55 7.19 13.20 19.08
CA HIS A 55 7.64 11.92 19.61
C HIS A 55 8.94 11.99 20.43
N VAL A 56 9.89 12.87 20.11
CA VAL A 56 11.05 13.09 21.00
C VAL A 56 10.59 13.56 22.38
N ALA A 57 9.49 14.33 22.44
CA ALA A 57 8.87 14.72 23.70
C ALA A 57 8.11 13.55 24.39
N ASP A 58 7.50 12.65 23.62
CA ASP A 58 6.78 11.48 24.14
C ASP A 58 7.71 10.32 24.54
N ASP A 59 8.84 10.07 23.87
CA ASP A 59 9.82 9.03 24.26
C ASP A 59 10.53 9.35 25.59
N LEU A 60 10.53 10.62 26.00
CA LEU A 60 10.88 11.02 27.39
C LEU A 60 9.83 10.53 28.42
N ARG A 61 8.65 10.11 27.95
CA ARG A 61 7.56 9.45 28.70
C ARG A 61 7.45 8.01 28.21
N LEU A 62 8.37 7.18 28.70
CA LEU A 62 8.66 5.78 28.35
C LEU A 62 7.46 4.79 28.26
N ASP A 63 6.20 5.21 28.47
CA ASP A 63 5.02 4.34 28.51
C ASP A 63 4.14 4.36 27.26
N MET A 64 4.35 5.29 26.31
CA MET A 64 3.38 5.57 25.23
C MET A 64 4.00 5.69 23.82
N ALA A 65 4.97 4.84 23.49
CA ALA A 65 5.61 4.84 22.16
C ALA A 65 4.64 4.39 21.04
N LYS A 66 3.79 5.30 20.57
CA LYS A 66 3.08 5.13 19.29
C LYS A 66 4.11 5.25 18.17
N LYS A 67 4.27 4.19 17.39
CA LYS A 67 5.12 4.17 16.19
C LYS A 67 4.69 5.30 15.26
N PHE A 68 5.64 6.11 14.79
CA PHE A 68 5.35 7.19 13.85
C PHE A 68 4.67 6.66 12.59
N PHE A 69 3.65 7.37 12.12
CA PHE A 69 3.10 7.13 10.78
C PHE A 69 3.96 7.86 9.74
N LEU A 70 4.98 7.17 9.25
CA LEU A 70 5.91 7.61 8.21
C LEU A 70 5.81 6.67 7.01
N PRO A 71 6.19 7.13 5.80
CA PRO A 71 6.24 6.23 4.65
C PRO A 71 7.33 5.18 4.85
N ASP A 72 7.02 3.93 4.51
CA ASP A 72 8.01 2.85 4.43
C ASP A 72 8.94 3.04 3.25
N HIS A 73 8.40 3.57 2.16
CA HIS A 73 9.11 3.75 0.90
C HIS A 73 8.83 5.12 0.32
N VAL A 74 9.90 5.75 -0.16
CA VAL A 74 9.87 7.03 -0.85
C VAL A 74 10.49 6.80 -2.21
N LEU A 75 9.72 7.03 -3.26
CA LEU A 75 10.16 6.87 -4.63
C LEU A 75 10.02 8.19 -5.38
N ARG A 76 10.90 8.42 -6.36
CA ARG A 76 10.81 9.57 -7.25
C ARG A 76 11.07 9.16 -8.69
N LYS A 77 10.35 9.83 -9.60
CA LYS A 77 10.60 9.82 -11.03
C LYS A 77 10.20 11.20 -11.56
N ASP A 78 11.14 11.91 -12.16
CA ASP A 78 10.93 13.28 -12.62
C ASP A 78 10.32 14.18 -11.52
N GLU A 79 9.17 14.80 -11.81
CA GLU A 79 8.39 15.65 -10.90
C GLU A 79 7.32 14.89 -10.11
N LYS A 80 7.40 13.55 -10.06
CA LYS A 80 6.49 12.69 -9.29
C LYS A 80 7.19 12.12 -8.06
N LEU A 81 6.56 12.31 -6.91
CA LEU A 81 6.96 11.76 -5.62
C LEU A 81 5.92 10.74 -5.16
N VAL A 82 6.32 9.49 -4.93
CA VAL A 82 5.45 8.46 -4.37
C VAL A 82 5.87 8.18 -2.93
N LEU A 83 4.91 8.24 -2.02
CA LEU A 83 5.09 7.89 -0.61
C LEU A 83 4.18 6.70 -0.29
N ILE A 84 4.78 5.57 0.07
CA ILE A 84 4.07 4.34 0.36
C ILE A 84 4.07 4.12 1.87
N PHE A 85 2.89 4.01 2.46
CA PHE A 85 2.67 3.82 3.89
C PHE A 85 2.08 2.43 4.13
N ASN A 86 2.50 1.75 5.19
CA ASN A 86 1.74 0.65 5.77
C ASN A 86 0.94 1.17 6.99
N TYR A 87 -0.31 0.73 7.14
CA TYR A 87 -1.13 1.08 8.32
C TYR A 87 -1.27 -0.06 9.34
N GLY A 88 -0.71 -1.24 9.06
CA GLY A 88 -0.52 -2.31 10.04
C GLY A 88 -1.79 -3.08 10.40
N GLY A 89 -2.65 -3.40 9.42
CA GLY A 89 -3.86 -4.22 9.63
C GLY A 89 -5.07 -3.45 10.18
N SER A 90 -5.81 -4.07 11.10
CA SER A 90 -7.19 -3.72 11.52
C SER A 90 -7.44 -2.30 12.05
N ASN A 91 -6.40 -1.46 12.16
CA ASN A 91 -6.48 -0.07 12.62
C ASN A 91 -6.25 0.97 11.51
N ARG A 92 -6.54 0.63 10.24
CA ARG A 92 -6.45 1.52 9.07
C ARG A 92 -6.87 2.97 9.35
N LYS A 93 -8.10 3.16 9.84
CA LYS A 93 -8.65 4.49 10.14
C LYS A 93 -7.83 5.22 11.22
N ALA A 94 -7.52 4.53 12.32
CA ALA A 94 -6.79 5.12 13.45
C ALA A 94 -5.37 5.57 13.08
N SER A 95 -4.72 4.88 12.15
CA SER A 95 -3.37 5.23 11.68
C SER A 95 -3.38 6.34 10.63
N VAL A 96 -4.27 6.24 9.63
CA VAL A 96 -4.27 7.11 8.44
C VAL A 96 -4.97 8.45 8.68
N THR A 97 -6.10 8.47 9.40
CA THR A 97 -6.90 9.69 9.59
C THR A 97 -6.11 10.83 10.23
N PRO A 98 -5.37 10.65 11.34
CA PRO A 98 -4.62 11.76 11.96
C PRO A 98 -3.57 12.37 11.03
N PHE A 99 -3.00 11.59 10.12
CA PHE A 99 -2.08 12.08 9.10
C PHE A 99 -2.81 12.93 8.05
N LEU A 100 -3.94 12.45 7.54
CA LEU A 100 -4.75 13.17 6.56
C LEU A 100 -5.32 14.48 7.12
N GLU A 101 -5.77 14.51 8.37
CA GLU A 101 -6.24 15.73 9.04
C GLU A 101 -5.15 16.81 9.06
N LYS A 102 -3.93 16.44 9.49
CA LYS A 102 -2.76 17.35 9.47
C LYS A 102 -2.44 17.81 8.04
N LEU A 103 -2.51 16.89 7.08
CA LEU A 103 -2.27 17.19 5.67
C LEU A 103 -3.26 18.21 5.13
N PHE A 104 -4.55 18.05 5.42
CA PHE A 104 -5.60 18.94 4.92
C PHE A 104 -5.49 20.33 5.52
N VAL A 105 -5.24 20.42 6.83
CA VAL A 105 -5.00 21.70 7.51
C VAL A 105 -3.83 22.44 6.86
N LEU A 106 -2.70 21.76 6.65
CA LEU A 106 -1.52 22.39 6.05
C LEU A 106 -1.71 22.73 4.58
N ASN A 107 -2.42 21.90 3.82
CA ASN A 107 -2.71 22.21 2.42
C ASN A 107 -3.60 23.46 2.29
N ASN A 108 -4.57 23.63 3.20
CA ASN A 108 -5.47 24.78 3.24
C ASN A 108 -4.80 26.06 3.75
N VAL A 109 -3.93 25.96 4.76
CA VAL A 109 -3.20 27.12 5.34
C VAL A 109 -2.00 27.55 4.47
N GLY A 110 -1.48 26.63 3.66
CA GLY A 110 -0.21 26.74 2.93
C GLY A 110 -0.21 27.60 1.66
N GLN A 111 -1.04 28.65 1.57
CA GLN A 111 -0.91 29.65 0.51
C GLN A 111 0.05 30.81 0.86
N ALA A 112 0.42 31.01 2.14
CA ALA A 112 1.11 32.24 2.55
C ALA A 112 2.61 32.13 2.92
N PHE A 113 3.20 30.93 3.14
CA PHE A 113 4.51 30.83 3.82
C PHE A 113 5.55 29.80 3.34
N SER A 114 5.34 29.04 2.25
CA SER A 114 6.37 28.07 1.81
C SER A 114 7.40 28.69 0.86
N THR A 115 8.63 28.89 1.33
CA THR A 115 9.79 29.30 0.50
C THR A 115 10.49 28.12 -0.21
N GLY A 116 9.97 26.89 -0.07
CA GLY A 116 10.53 25.65 -0.66
C GLY A 116 9.62 25.01 -1.71
N SER A 117 10.04 23.86 -2.26
CA SER A 117 9.24 23.07 -3.21
C SER A 117 7.91 22.63 -2.58
N LYS A 118 6.83 22.70 -3.36
CA LYS A 118 5.47 22.38 -2.93
C LYS A 118 4.93 21.23 -3.76
N ALA A 119 4.25 20.29 -3.11
CA ALA A 119 3.42 19.31 -3.79
C ALA A 119 2.13 20.05 -4.22
N SER A 120 2.01 20.33 -5.51
CA SER A 120 0.89 21.10 -6.08
C SER A 120 -0.36 20.25 -6.25
N LYS A 121 -0.19 18.95 -6.49
CA LYS A 121 -1.24 17.96 -6.63
C LYS A 121 -0.93 16.76 -5.75
N ILE A 122 -1.91 16.33 -4.95
CA ILE A 122 -1.81 15.15 -4.09
C ILE A 122 -2.91 14.18 -4.50
N SER A 123 -2.51 12.99 -4.92
CA SER A 123 -3.38 11.86 -5.21
C SER A 123 -3.26 10.82 -4.10
N TYR A 124 -4.33 10.08 -3.86
CA TYR A 124 -4.44 9.10 -2.78
C TYR A 124 -4.84 7.76 -3.37
N LEU A 125 -4.09 6.71 -3.05
CA LEU A 125 -4.37 5.35 -3.49
C LEU A 125 -4.46 4.41 -2.29
N PHE A 126 -5.61 3.79 -2.09
CA PHE A 126 -5.81 2.74 -1.10
C PHE A 126 -5.60 1.37 -1.75
N MET A 127 -4.71 0.56 -1.18
CA MET A 127 -4.52 -0.82 -1.59
C MET A 127 -5.00 -1.74 -0.47
N ALA A 128 -5.90 -2.66 -0.81
CA ALA A 128 -6.57 -3.53 0.15
C ALA A 128 -6.92 -4.87 -0.47
N ASP A 129 -6.99 -5.90 0.37
CA ASP A 129 -7.42 -7.23 -0.05
C ASP A 129 -8.94 -7.29 -0.28
N ALA A 130 -9.37 -8.09 -1.25
CA ALA A 130 -10.77 -8.47 -1.39
C ALA A 130 -11.20 -9.46 -0.30
N ASP A 131 -10.24 -10.20 0.28
CA ASP A 131 -10.45 -11.29 1.23
C ASP A 131 -11.57 -12.22 0.74
N SER A 132 -12.44 -12.64 1.66
CA SER A 132 -13.64 -13.43 1.37
C SER A 132 -14.86 -12.57 1.00
N ILE A 133 -14.78 -11.25 1.14
CA ILE A 133 -15.92 -10.32 1.06
C ILE A 133 -16.10 -9.67 -0.31
N GLY A 134 -15.04 -9.64 -1.12
CA GLY A 134 -15.04 -9.11 -2.48
C GLY A 134 -14.90 -7.59 -2.59
N SER A 135 -14.67 -7.13 -3.81
CA SER A 135 -14.20 -5.76 -4.09
C SER A 135 -15.20 -4.70 -3.62
N GLN A 136 -16.49 -4.90 -3.89
CA GLN A 136 -17.53 -3.94 -3.52
C GLN A 136 -17.65 -3.74 -2.00
N ARG A 137 -17.52 -4.82 -1.22
CA ARG A 137 -17.57 -4.71 0.24
C ARG A 137 -16.30 -4.09 0.80
N THR A 138 -15.13 -4.37 0.21
CA THR A 138 -13.88 -3.71 0.58
C THR A 138 -13.93 -2.21 0.30
N LEU A 139 -14.45 -1.79 -0.86
CA LEU A 139 -14.66 -0.38 -1.20
C LEU A 139 -15.62 0.30 -0.22
N ALA A 140 -16.74 -0.34 0.13
CA ALA A 140 -17.67 0.18 1.12
C ALA A 140 -17.01 0.36 2.50
N LYS A 141 -16.12 -0.55 2.91
CA LYS A 141 -15.31 -0.37 4.13
C LYS A 141 -14.38 0.84 4.02
N ILE A 142 -13.72 1.06 2.87
CA ILE A 142 -12.85 2.23 2.64
C ILE A 142 -13.68 3.52 2.74
N SER A 143 -14.81 3.60 2.03
CA SER A 143 -15.72 4.74 2.09
C SER A 143 -16.21 4.99 3.51
N LYS A 144 -16.62 3.96 4.25
CA LYS A 144 -17.07 4.11 5.64
C LYS A 144 -15.97 4.65 6.55
N ASP A 145 -14.75 4.16 6.39
CA ASP A 145 -13.62 4.58 7.24
C ASP A 145 -13.27 6.05 7.02
N PHE A 146 -13.30 6.50 5.77
CA PHE A 146 -12.78 7.80 5.32
C PHE A 146 -13.82 8.72 4.69
N ALA A 147 -15.12 8.48 4.95
CA ALA A 147 -16.21 9.33 4.48
C ALA A 147 -16.00 10.79 4.86
N PHE A 148 -15.41 11.00 6.04
CA PHE A 148 -15.05 12.30 6.57
C PHE A 148 -13.59 12.30 7.04
N ILE A 149 -12.89 13.40 6.78
CA ILE A 149 -11.63 13.75 7.42
C ILE A 149 -11.86 15.05 8.17
N SER A 150 -11.65 15.04 9.49
CA SER A 150 -12.20 16.05 10.40
C SER A 150 -13.71 16.21 10.15
N ASP A 151 -14.18 17.42 9.85
CA ASP A 151 -15.60 17.73 9.60
C ASP A 151 -15.95 17.83 8.11
N SER A 152 -15.02 17.49 7.21
CA SER A 152 -15.22 17.63 5.77
C SER A 152 -15.48 16.27 5.10
N PRO A 153 -16.56 16.14 4.28
CA PRO A 153 -16.72 14.98 3.42
C PRO A 153 -15.50 14.80 2.53
N TRP A 154 -15.05 13.57 2.35
CA TRP A 154 -13.87 13.28 1.54
C TRP A 154 -14.07 12.10 0.60
N ILE A 155 -14.35 10.89 1.12
CA ILE A 155 -14.61 9.72 0.27
C ILE A 155 -16.11 9.47 0.16
N SER A 156 -16.63 9.42 -1.06
CA SER A 156 -18.02 9.03 -1.34
C SER A 156 -18.20 7.50 -1.35
N GLU A 157 -19.43 7.01 -1.42
CA GLU A 157 -19.68 5.57 -1.65
C GLU A 157 -19.60 5.19 -3.14
N THR A 158 -19.51 6.17 -4.05
CA THR A 158 -19.49 5.92 -5.49
C THR A 158 -18.06 5.71 -5.97
N TRP A 159 -17.83 4.52 -6.53
CA TRP A 159 -16.55 4.12 -7.11
C TRP A 159 -16.75 3.72 -8.58
N ASN A 160 -15.99 4.34 -9.47
CA ASN A 160 -15.96 3.98 -10.88
C ASN A 160 -14.90 2.90 -11.06
N ASN A 161 -15.26 1.75 -11.65
CA ASN A 161 -14.27 0.75 -11.99
C ASN A 161 -13.46 1.21 -13.22
N VAL A 162 -12.14 1.14 -13.12
CA VAL A 162 -11.26 1.34 -14.25
C VAL A 162 -11.28 0.08 -15.11
N VAL A 163 -11.74 0.22 -16.35
CA VAL A 163 -12.01 -0.87 -17.28
C VAL A 163 -10.83 -1.83 -17.38
N ASN A 164 -11.12 -3.14 -17.33
CA ASN A 164 -10.14 -4.24 -17.39
C ASN A 164 -9.14 -4.28 -16.23
N THR A 165 -9.39 -3.58 -15.12
CA THR A 165 -8.53 -3.60 -13.95
C THR A 165 -9.32 -3.91 -12.67
N CYS A 166 -8.60 -4.16 -11.58
CA CYS A 166 -9.17 -4.23 -10.22
C CYS A 166 -9.10 -2.86 -9.50
N GLY A 167 -8.88 -1.80 -10.27
CA GLY A 167 -8.77 -0.44 -9.79
C GLY A 167 -10.07 0.33 -9.88
N TYR A 168 -10.18 1.33 -9.01
CA TYR A 168 -11.34 2.18 -8.87
C TYR A 168 -10.93 3.63 -8.62
N ASP A 169 -11.75 4.58 -9.07
CA ASP A 169 -11.59 6.01 -8.83
C ASP A 169 -12.90 6.67 -8.36
N GLN A 170 -12.81 7.83 -7.71
CA GLN A 170 -13.96 8.66 -7.30
C GLN A 170 -14.30 9.78 -8.30
N GLY A 171 -13.80 9.70 -9.53
CA GLY A 171 -13.86 10.75 -10.53
C GLY A 171 -12.58 11.58 -10.63
N ALA A 172 -12.43 12.27 -11.76
CA ALA A 172 -11.19 12.98 -12.11
C ALA A 172 -10.84 14.15 -11.19
N GLU A 173 -11.82 14.72 -10.48
CA GLU A 173 -11.62 15.89 -9.61
C GLU A 173 -11.08 15.49 -8.23
N GLU A 174 -11.46 14.31 -7.72
CA GLU A 174 -11.16 13.90 -6.35
C GLU A 174 -9.70 13.41 -6.18
N ASN A 175 -9.07 12.87 -7.23
CA ASN A 175 -7.73 12.26 -7.17
C ASN A 175 -7.62 11.15 -6.10
N ILE A 176 -8.73 10.46 -5.82
CA ILE A 176 -8.83 9.36 -4.85
C ILE A 176 -9.06 8.07 -5.63
N TYR A 177 -8.24 7.08 -5.30
CA TYR A 177 -8.15 5.81 -5.99
C TYR A 177 -8.15 4.66 -5.00
N ALA A 178 -8.64 3.51 -5.44
CA ALA A 178 -8.49 2.25 -4.72
C ALA A 178 -8.08 1.14 -5.68
N TYR A 179 -7.20 0.25 -5.24
CA TYR A 179 -6.88 -0.98 -5.95
C TYR A 179 -7.13 -2.16 -5.03
N ILE A 180 -7.96 -3.09 -5.47
CA ILE A 180 -8.32 -4.25 -4.66
C ILE A 180 -7.54 -5.47 -5.14
N TRP A 181 -6.74 -6.06 -4.26
CA TRP A 181 -6.08 -7.33 -4.52
C TRP A 181 -7.10 -8.45 -4.59
N ARG A 182 -7.08 -9.21 -5.67
CA ARG A 182 -7.91 -10.39 -5.86
C ARG A 182 -7.25 -11.34 -6.85
N HIS A 183 -7.71 -12.58 -6.84
CA HIS A 183 -7.34 -13.55 -7.85
C HIS A 183 -7.91 -13.15 -9.23
N SER A 184 -7.19 -13.42 -10.32
CA SER A 184 -7.63 -13.06 -11.69
C SER A 184 -8.99 -13.66 -12.09
N THR A 185 -9.40 -14.78 -11.49
CA THR A 185 -10.62 -15.52 -11.86
C THR A 185 -11.79 -15.36 -10.89
N GLN A 186 -11.62 -14.66 -9.76
CA GLN A 186 -12.65 -14.54 -8.72
C GLN A 186 -12.66 -13.15 -8.10
N ASP A 187 -13.83 -12.66 -7.67
CA ASP A 187 -13.92 -11.39 -6.93
C ASP A 187 -13.58 -11.57 -5.44
N LYS A 188 -12.48 -12.27 -5.14
CA LYS A 188 -11.98 -12.62 -3.82
C LYS A 188 -10.47 -12.84 -3.88
N GLY A 189 -9.81 -12.80 -2.73
CA GLY A 189 -8.38 -13.09 -2.61
C GLY A 189 -7.58 -11.95 -1.99
N THR A 190 -6.27 -12.15 -1.93
CA THR A 190 -5.32 -11.23 -1.31
C THR A 190 -4.13 -10.99 -2.24
N LEU A 191 -3.17 -10.16 -1.81
CA LEU A 191 -1.89 -10.04 -2.51
C LEU A 191 -1.19 -11.40 -2.70
N GLU A 192 -1.32 -12.34 -1.77
CA GLU A 192 -0.76 -13.68 -1.91
C GLU A 192 -1.28 -14.40 -3.14
N SER A 193 -2.56 -14.25 -3.45
CA SER A 193 -3.17 -14.81 -4.66
C SER A 193 -2.53 -14.24 -5.93
N VAL A 194 -2.12 -12.96 -5.91
CA VAL A 194 -1.41 -12.32 -7.02
C VAL A 194 0.03 -12.85 -7.12
N ILE A 195 0.70 -13.09 -5.99
CA ILE A 195 2.06 -13.66 -5.96
C ILE A 195 2.07 -15.11 -6.48
N GLU A 196 1.04 -15.91 -6.20
CA GLU A 196 0.86 -17.26 -6.77
C GLU A 196 0.77 -17.25 -8.29
N GLU A 197 0.21 -16.20 -8.90
CA GLU A 197 0.22 -16.06 -10.37
C GLU A 197 1.59 -15.69 -10.94
N CYS A 198 2.49 -15.15 -10.11
CA CYS A 198 3.81 -14.70 -10.54
C CYS A 198 4.88 -15.78 -10.39
N LEU A 199 4.70 -16.73 -9.47
CA LEU A 199 5.72 -17.69 -9.04
C LEU A 199 5.17 -19.11 -9.01
N ASP A 200 5.96 -20.09 -9.46
CA ASP A 200 5.64 -21.50 -9.21
C ASP A 200 5.98 -21.86 -7.75
N LEU A 201 4.95 -21.79 -6.90
CA LEU A 201 5.06 -22.13 -5.49
C LEU A 201 4.82 -23.61 -5.19
N THR A 202 4.48 -24.43 -6.20
CA THR A 202 4.15 -25.86 -6.04
C THR A 202 5.13 -26.65 -5.17
N PRO A 203 6.46 -26.61 -5.41
CA PRO A 203 7.41 -27.38 -4.60
C PRO A 203 7.48 -26.90 -3.15
N PHE A 204 7.26 -25.60 -2.89
CA PHE A 204 7.31 -25.04 -1.55
C PHE A 204 6.02 -25.28 -0.77
N LEU A 205 4.87 -25.20 -1.45
CA LEU A 205 3.57 -25.57 -0.91
C LEU A 205 3.58 -27.03 -0.44
N ALA A 206 4.14 -27.95 -1.24
CA ALA A 206 4.24 -29.37 -0.85
C ALA A 206 5.00 -29.57 0.47
N VAL A 207 6.11 -28.85 0.68
CA VAL A 207 6.89 -28.92 1.93
C VAL A 207 6.10 -28.32 3.09
N VAL A 208 5.43 -27.19 2.87
CA VAL A 208 4.66 -26.51 3.91
C VAL A 208 3.45 -27.34 4.32
N ASP A 209 2.79 -28.01 3.38
CA ASP A 209 1.64 -28.88 3.63
C ASP A 209 2.02 -30.20 4.34
N GLU A 210 3.24 -30.70 4.15
CA GLU A 210 3.75 -31.85 4.91
C GLU A 210 3.97 -31.49 6.39
N ARG A 211 4.31 -30.23 6.68
CA ARG A 211 4.78 -29.79 8.00
C ARG A 211 3.70 -29.15 8.86
N PHE A 212 2.65 -28.62 8.25
CA PHE A 212 1.59 -27.90 8.92
C PHE A 212 0.22 -28.35 8.42
N GLN A 213 -0.76 -28.32 9.32
CA GLN A 213 -2.16 -28.53 8.95
C GLN A 213 -2.80 -27.18 8.65
N TRP A 214 -3.46 -27.08 7.50
CA TRP A 214 -4.12 -25.87 7.05
C TRP A 214 -5.63 -26.10 6.98
N SER A 215 -6.42 -25.22 7.60
CA SER A 215 -7.88 -25.27 7.53
C SER A 215 -8.40 -24.35 6.42
N THR A 216 -7.96 -24.60 5.19
CA THR A 216 -8.30 -23.78 4.01
C THR A 216 -9.72 -24.02 3.50
N GLU A 217 -10.34 -25.14 3.88
CA GLU A 217 -11.73 -25.46 3.62
C GLU A 217 -12.51 -25.34 4.93
N HIS A 218 -13.13 -24.18 5.15
CA HIS A 218 -13.88 -23.87 6.38
C HIS A 218 -15.21 -23.21 6.01
N ASP A 219 -16.30 -23.54 6.73
CA ASP A 219 -17.64 -22.97 6.49
C ASP A 219 -17.64 -21.44 6.64
N ASP A 220 -16.89 -20.95 7.64
CA ASP A 220 -16.50 -19.55 7.74
C ASP A 220 -15.47 -19.17 6.65
N SER A 221 -15.98 -18.52 5.60
CA SER A 221 -15.17 -18.07 4.47
C SER A 221 -14.08 -17.05 4.81
N GLU A 222 -14.21 -16.26 5.89
CA GLU A 222 -13.15 -15.35 6.33
C GLU A 222 -11.96 -16.14 6.88
N ARG A 223 -12.24 -17.17 7.69
CA ARG A 223 -11.19 -18.06 8.21
C ARG A 223 -10.50 -18.84 7.10
N ALA A 224 -11.29 -19.38 6.15
CA ALA A 224 -10.76 -20.08 4.99
C ALA A 224 -9.78 -19.20 4.19
N SER A 225 -10.18 -17.95 3.89
CA SER A 225 -9.35 -16.97 3.17
C SER A 225 -8.08 -16.63 3.94
N ALA A 226 -8.19 -16.39 5.25
CA ALA A 226 -7.04 -16.07 6.10
C ALA A 226 -6.05 -17.24 6.21
N GLU A 227 -6.54 -18.47 6.33
CA GLU A 227 -5.68 -19.68 6.35
C GLU A 227 -5.00 -19.93 5.01
N GLN A 228 -5.70 -19.73 3.89
CA GLN A 228 -5.08 -19.82 2.56
C GLN A 228 -3.96 -18.78 2.40
N ALA A 229 -4.19 -17.52 2.80
CA ALA A 229 -3.16 -16.50 2.76
C ALA A 229 -1.95 -16.88 3.63
N LYS A 230 -2.15 -17.41 4.85
CA LYS A 230 -1.05 -17.90 5.70
C LYS A 230 -0.25 -19.03 5.06
N ARG A 231 -0.93 -19.99 4.42
CA ARG A 231 -0.30 -21.11 3.71
C ARG A 231 0.62 -20.60 2.60
N VAL A 232 0.14 -19.66 1.79
CA VAL A 232 0.94 -19.05 0.72
C VAL A 232 2.09 -18.22 1.28
N LYS A 233 1.86 -17.42 2.34
CA LYS A 233 2.90 -16.67 3.04
C LYS A 233 4.03 -17.57 3.51
N ALA A 234 3.70 -18.75 4.04
CA ALA A 234 4.70 -19.73 4.47
C ALA A 234 5.52 -20.26 3.28
N ALA A 235 4.88 -20.59 2.15
CA ALA A 235 5.57 -21.07 0.96
C ALA A 235 6.49 -20.01 0.33
N VAL A 236 6.02 -18.77 0.18
CA VAL A 236 6.85 -17.65 -0.32
C VAL A 236 8.03 -17.39 0.63
N SER A 237 7.77 -17.40 1.93
CA SER A 237 8.81 -17.21 2.93
C SER A 237 9.86 -18.31 2.86
N LEU A 238 9.46 -19.57 2.68
CA LEU A 238 10.34 -20.71 2.51
C LEU A 238 11.20 -20.57 1.24
N MET A 239 10.58 -20.22 0.11
CA MET A 239 11.26 -19.99 -1.17
C MET A 239 12.39 -18.96 -1.04
N GLY A 240 12.14 -17.87 -0.31
CA GLY A 240 13.11 -16.79 -0.12
C GLY A 240 14.23 -17.07 0.87
N GLN A 241 14.13 -18.11 1.73
CA GLN A 241 15.09 -18.33 2.81
C GLN A 241 16.52 -18.56 2.31
N ARG A 242 16.71 -19.14 1.13
CA ARG A 242 18.06 -19.34 0.57
C ARG A 242 18.77 -18.02 0.26
N ALA A 243 18.02 -17.03 -0.25
CA ALA A 243 18.56 -15.72 -0.62
C ALA A 243 18.61 -14.76 0.60
N LYS A 244 17.64 -14.87 1.50
CA LYS A 244 17.45 -13.98 2.66
C LYS A 244 17.10 -14.79 3.92
N PRO A 245 18.07 -15.50 4.53
CA PRO A 245 17.81 -16.33 5.69
C PRO A 245 17.26 -15.52 6.88
N GLY A 246 16.26 -16.05 7.57
CA GLY A 246 15.63 -15.44 8.75
C GLY A 246 14.82 -14.17 8.46
N SER A 247 14.68 -13.80 7.19
CA SER A 247 13.98 -12.58 6.79
C SER A 247 12.47 -12.77 6.75
N SER A 248 11.74 -11.69 6.96
CA SER A 248 10.29 -11.64 6.76
C SER A 248 9.92 -11.75 5.28
N MET A 249 8.65 -12.09 5.00
CA MET A 249 8.12 -12.07 3.63
C MET A 249 8.28 -10.72 2.94
N SER A 250 8.10 -9.60 3.65
CA SER A 250 8.30 -8.27 3.07
C SER A 250 9.72 -8.06 2.53
N VAL A 251 10.74 -8.51 3.27
CA VAL A 251 12.15 -8.45 2.84
C VAL A 251 12.42 -9.42 1.69
N ILE A 252 11.80 -10.60 1.71
CA ILE A 252 11.92 -11.59 0.62
C ILE A 252 11.31 -11.05 -0.67
N VAL A 253 10.12 -10.43 -0.62
CA VAL A 253 9.48 -9.77 -1.76
C VAL A 253 10.32 -8.59 -2.25
N ASP A 254 10.85 -7.77 -1.35
CA ASP A 254 11.65 -6.58 -1.69
C ASP A 254 13.03 -6.91 -2.28
N GLN A 255 13.74 -7.86 -1.68
CA GLN A 255 15.19 -8.06 -1.90
C GLN A 255 15.57 -9.49 -2.26
N GLY A 256 14.63 -10.44 -2.23
CA GLY A 256 14.91 -11.84 -2.54
C GLY A 256 15.15 -12.11 -4.02
N GLY A 257 14.85 -11.15 -4.90
CA GLY A 257 15.04 -11.27 -6.34
C GLY A 257 14.07 -12.25 -7.02
N LEU A 258 13.02 -12.69 -6.31
CA LEU A 258 12.05 -13.68 -6.79
C LEU A 258 11.13 -13.10 -7.88
N LEU A 259 10.73 -11.84 -7.72
CA LEU A 259 9.78 -11.16 -8.60
C LEU A 259 10.53 -10.25 -9.58
N GLY A 260 11.06 -10.86 -10.64
CA GLY A 260 11.65 -10.15 -11.77
C GLY A 260 10.61 -9.49 -12.69
N THR A 261 11.06 -8.64 -13.61
CA THR A 261 10.18 -7.97 -14.58
C THR A 261 9.35 -8.97 -15.40
N GLU A 262 9.97 -10.06 -15.86
CA GLU A 262 9.26 -11.12 -16.61
C GLU A 262 8.15 -11.79 -15.78
N CYS A 263 8.43 -12.12 -14.52
CA CYS A 263 7.45 -12.72 -13.60
C CYS A 263 6.28 -11.78 -13.30
N LEU A 264 6.56 -10.48 -13.16
CA LEU A 264 5.49 -9.48 -12.97
C LEU A 264 4.61 -9.38 -14.22
N HIS A 265 5.19 -9.41 -15.42
CA HIS A 265 4.40 -9.32 -16.65
C HIS A 265 3.63 -10.61 -17.00
N SER A 266 4.01 -11.78 -16.45
CA SER A 266 3.30 -13.03 -16.71
C SER A 266 1.95 -13.11 -15.98
N SER A 267 1.81 -12.48 -14.81
CA SER A 267 0.53 -12.45 -14.07
C SER A 267 -0.48 -11.54 -14.76
N GLN A 268 -1.72 -12.03 -14.90
CA GLN A 268 -2.83 -11.20 -15.38
C GLN A 268 -3.19 -10.12 -14.35
N SER A 269 -3.19 -10.48 -13.06
CA SER A 269 -3.50 -9.55 -11.97
C SER A 269 -2.47 -8.43 -11.84
N VAL A 270 -1.19 -8.70 -12.10
CA VAL A 270 -0.15 -7.67 -12.11
C VAL A 270 -0.22 -6.79 -13.36
N ARG A 271 -0.54 -7.34 -14.54
CA ARG A 271 -0.80 -6.52 -15.73
C ARG A 271 -1.96 -5.56 -15.51
N ALA A 272 -3.05 -6.03 -14.91
CA ALA A 272 -4.17 -5.18 -14.51
C ALA A 272 -3.77 -4.06 -13.53
N LEU A 273 -2.85 -4.33 -12.59
CA LEU A 273 -2.29 -3.31 -11.70
C LEU A 273 -1.45 -2.30 -12.48
N ILE A 274 -0.58 -2.75 -13.39
CA ILE A 274 0.27 -1.87 -14.20
C ILE A 274 -0.62 -0.97 -15.09
N ASP A 275 -1.64 -1.52 -15.74
CA ASP A 275 -2.56 -0.75 -16.57
C ASP A 275 -3.29 0.32 -15.75
N PHE A 276 -3.72 -0.02 -14.53
CA PHE A 276 -4.33 0.92 -13.59
C PHE A 276 -3.37 2.02 -13.11
N LEU A 277 -2.11 1.66 -12.81
CA LEU A 277 -1.11 2.60 -12.30
C LEU A 277 -0.56 3.50 -13.40
N THR A 278 -0.62 3.11 -14.68
CA THR A 278 -0.08 3.88 -15.81
C THR A 278 -0.47 5.37 -15.83
N PRO A 279 -1.75 5.77 -15.66
CA PRO A 279 -2.12 7.18 -15.58
C PRO A 279 -1.61 7.89 -14.31
N LEU A 280 -1.27 7.14 -13.26
CA LEU A 280 -0.81 7.67 -11.96
C LEU A 280 0.73 7.76 -11.90
N ALA A 281 1.42 6.83 -12.54
CA ALA A 281 2.86 6.59 -12.50
C ALA A 281 3.69 7.52 -13.38
#